data_AF-A0A7C6S7I9-F1
#
_entry.id   AF-A0A7C6S7I9-F1
#
_cell.length_a   1.000
_cell.length_b   1.000
_cell.length_c   1.000
_cell.angle_alpha   90.00
_cell.angle_beta   90.00
_cell.angle_gamma   90.00
#
_symmetry.space_group_name_H-M   'P 1'
#
loop_
_entity.id
_entity.type
_entity.pdbx_description
1 polymer ?
#
loop_
_entity_poly.entity_id
_entity_poly.type
_entity_poly.pdbx_seq_one_letter_code
_entity_poly.pdbx_strand_id
1 'polypeptide(L)'
;PGQRVERVLVALDVDSTTVAAAREKGAQMVVAHHPLIFHPLKSLSWDQPEGALVTKIIQASLAVYCAHTNLDQAPGGTDDLLAGQLELQGVDVLKPAGREDIYKIVVFVPQGYEDAVRDAMTSAGAGWIGNYSHCTFQTTGTGTFKPLAGSNPFIGSQGEMERVAELRLETVVPRGVLSSVLEAMFQAHPYEEVAYDLYRLERGGKKLGFGRIGQLNPPLTLSELALRVKEKLGLAHVRVVGNPEQRVLRAAVCGGSGGSFLRDAIKQKAHVFITGDVKYHDAALAMEAGIGIIDAGHWGTEKMLVSALAEYLQEELAARQAGVEVVCHHTRELFQVI
;
A
#
# COMPACT_ATOMS: atom_id res chain seq x y z
N PRO A 1 11.28 17.71 -7.89
CA PRO A 1 10.25 16.99 -8.68
C PRO A 1 9.33 17.97 -9.44
N GLY A 2 9.68 18.26 -10.70
CA GLY A 2 8.86 19.13 -11.58
C GLY A 2 8.90 18.75 -13.06
N GLN A 3 9.57 17.65 -13.41
CA GLN A 3 9.60 17.13 -14.78
C GLN A 3 8.28 16.46 -15.10
N ARG A 4 7.77 16.69 -16.32
CA ARG A 4 6.56 16.02 -16.82
C ARG A 4 6.83 14.52 -16.97
N VAL A 5 5.89 13.70 -16.49
CA VAL A 5 5.89 12.25 -16.65
C VAL A 5 4.71 11.88 -17.53
N GLU A 6 4.98 11.20 -18.64
CA GLU A 6 3.96 10.67 -19.56
C GLU A 6 3.87 9.15 -19.45
N ARG A 7 4.98 8.50 -19.07
CA ARG A 7 5.02 7.06 -18.86
C ARG A 7 5.85 6.67 -17.64
N VAL A 8 5.30 5.77 -16.84
CA VAL A 8 5.91 5.17 -15.66
C VAL A 8 6.22 3.71 -15.95
N LEU A 9 7.45 3.28 -15.63
CA LEU A 9 7.85 1.89 -15.67
C LEU A 9 7.85 1.29 -14.26
N VAL A 10 7.15 0.18 -14.06
CA VAL A 10 7.14 -0.57 -12.81
C VAL A 10 8.11 -1.74 -12.90
N ALA A 11 8.93 -1.93 -11.86
CA ALA A 11 9.90 -3.02 -11.77
C ALA A 11 10.04 -3.52 -10.32
N LEU A 12 10.66 -4.69 -10.15
CA LEU A 12 11.05 -5.16 -8.81
C LEU A 12 12.35 -4.47 -8.39
N ASP A 13 13.40 -4.66 -9.21
CA ASP A 13 14.74 -4.09 -9.04
C ASP A 13 15.04 -3.01 -10.07
N VAL A 14 15.89 -2.06 -9.68
CA VAL A 14 16.49 -1.10 -10.61
C VAL A 14 17.90 -1.59 -10.97
N ASP A 15 18.04 -2.17 -12.15
CA ASP A 15 19.33 -2.57 -12.71
C ASP A 15 19.58 -1.94 -14.10
N SER A 16 20.69 -2.29 -14.74
CA SER A 16 21.00 -1.78 -16.08
C SER A 16 19.96 -2.19 -17.13
N THR A 17 19.27 -3.33 -16.97
CA THR A 17 18.21 -3.77 -17.86
C THR A 17 16.94 -2.97 -17.65
N THR A 18 16.60 -2.63 -16.40
CA THR A 18 15.48 -1.74 -16.06
C THR A 18 15.68 -0.35 -16.67
N VAL A 19 16.90 0.20 -16.58
CA VAL A 19 17.22 1.50 -17.22
C VAL A 19 17.13 1.42 -18.74
N ALA A 20 17.62 0.34 -19.34
CA ALA A 20 17.50 0.14 -20.79
C ALA A 20 16.02 0.03 -21.23
N ALA A 21 15.23 -0.76 -20.52
CA ALA A 21 13.80 -0.93 -20.77
C ALA A 21 13.03 0.39 -20.61
N ALA A 22 13.36 1.20 -19.59
CA ALA A 22 12.74 2.51 -19.41
C ALA A 22 13.04 3.43 -20.61
N ARG A 23 14.26 3.43 -21.13
CA ARG A 23 14.61 4.22 -22.32
C ARG A 23 13.93 3.71 -23.59
N GLU A 24 13.95 2.40 -23.81
CA GLU A 24 13.30 1.76 -24.97
C GLU A 24 11.80 2.07 -24.98
N LYS A 25 11.16 1.94 -23.83
CA LYS A 25 9.74 2.25 -23.66
C LYS A 25 9.48 3.73 -23.48
N GLY A 26 10.48 4.62 -23.51
CA GLY A 26 10.29 6.06 -23.32
C GLY A 26 9.60 6.45 -22.00
N ALA A 27 9.90 5.76 -20.90
CA ALA A 27 9.45 6.11 -19.56
C ALA A 27 10.35 7.19 -18.93
N GLN A 28 9.74 8.15 -18.25
CA GLN A 28 10.46 9.23 -17.54
C GLN A 28 10.65 8.90 -16.05
N MET A 29 9.96 7.86 -15.56
CA MET A 29 9.99 7.46 -14.16
C MET A 29 9.98 5.94 -14.02
N VAL A 30 10.74 5.43 -13.05
CA VAL A 30 10.66 4.06 -12.56
C VAL A 30 10.08 4.05 -11.16
N VAL A 31 9.08 3.21 -10.94
CA VAL A 31 8.60 2.82 -9.63
C VAL A 31 9.09 1.40 -9.36
N ALA A 32 10.00 1.25 -8.40
CA ALA A 32 10.58 -0.04 -8.02
C ALA A 32 10.13 -0.47 -6.63
N HIS A 33 10.17 -1.77 -6.35
CA HIS A 33 9.99 -2.26 -4.98
C HIS A 33 11.26 -2.09 -4.17
N HIS A 34 12.38 -2.59 -4.69
CA HIS A 34 13.65 -2.57 -3.97
C HIS A 34 14.35 -1.20 -4.03
N PRO A 35 14.85 -0.69 -2.90
CA PRO A 35 15.60 0.55 -2.87
C PRO A 35 16.87 0.46 -3.72
N LEU A 36 17.00 1.34 -4.71
CA LEU A 36 18.25 1.51 -5.46
C LEU A 36 19.43 1.86 -4.53
N ILE A 37 19.18 2.74 -3.55
CA ILE A 37 20.16 3.16 -2.55
C ILE A 37 19.69 2.64 -1.19
N PHE A 38 20.09 1.41 -0.87
CA PHE A 38 19.74 0.78 0.42
C PHE A 38 20.63 1.29 1.57
N HIS A 39 21.88 1.63 1.26
CA HIS A 39 22.82 2.24 2.19
C HIS A 39 23.28 3.61 1.66
N PRO A 40 23.51 4.61 2.52
CA PRO A 40 24.00 5.91 2.09
C PRO A 40 25.27 5.79 1.25
N LEU A 41 25.25 6.34 0.03
CA LEU A 41 26.42 6.39 -0.84
C LEU A 41 27.46 7.34 -0.24
N LYS A 42 28.66 6.83 0.04
CA LYS A 42 29.79 7.63 0.54
C LYS A 42 30.53 8.35 -0.58
N SER A 43 30.46 7.82 -1.80
CA SER A 43 31.06 8.37 -3.01
C SER A 43 30.27 7.90 -4.23
N LEU A 44 30.42 8.62 -5.36
CA LEU A 44 29.82 8.26 -6.64
C LEU A 44 30.94 8.12 -7.68
N SER A 45 31.40 6.87 -7.90
CA SER A 45 32.50 6.58 -8.82
C SER A 45 32.04 5.69 -9.96
N TRP A 46 32.38 6.06 -11.19
CA TRP A 46 31.87 5.43 -12.41
C TRP A 46 32.48 4.05 -12.68
N ASP A 47 33.60 3.74 -12.04
CA ASP A 47 34.27 2.45 -12.06
C ASP A 47 33.66 1.44 -11.09
N GLN A 48 32.75 1.86 -10.20
CA GLN A 48 32.02 0.99 -9.28
C GLN A 48 30.62 0.67 -9.82
N PRO A 49 30.09 -0.55 -9.60
CA PRO A 49 28.79 -0.96 -10.14
C PRO A 49 27.64 -0.03 -9.80
N GLU A 50 27.52 0.39 -8.54
CA GLU A 50 26.45 1.26 -8.04
C GLU A 50 26.56 2.65 -8.65
N GLY A 51 27.78 3.21 -8.71
CA GLY A 51 28.02 4.52 -9.31
C GLY A 51 27.81 4.54 -10.81
N ALA A 52 28.19 3.47 -11.52
CA ALA A 52 27.91 3.30 -12.93
C ALA A 52 26.39 3.24 -13.22
N LEU A 53 25.62 2.52 -12.40
CA LEU A 53 24.17 2.45 -12.54
C LEU A 53 23.50 3.79 -12.28
N VAL A 54 23.85 4.48 -11.19
CA VAL A 54 23.32 5.82 -10.86
C VAL A 54 23.66 6.81 -11.98
N THR A 55 24.87 6.77 -12.53
CA THR A 55 25.25 7.59 -13.69
C THR A 55 24.35 7.33 -14.90
N LYS A 56 24.05 6.07 -15.22
CA LYS A 56 23.13 5.72 -16.32
C LYS A 56 21.72 6.28 -16.09
N ILE A 57 21.22 6.23 -14.85
CA ILE A 57 19.90 6.77 -14.47
C ILE A 57 19.88 8.29 -14.65
N ILE A 58 20.91 8.99 -14.18
CA ILE A 58 21.05 10.44 -14.32
C ILE A 58 21.13 10.83 -15.80
N GLN A 59 21.96 10.15 -16.59
CA GLN A 59 22.11 10.39 -18.03
C GLN A 59 20.82 10.10 -18.81
N ALA A 60 20.01 9.16 -18.34
CA ALA A 60 18.69 8.88 -18.90
C ALA A 60 17.62 9.90 -18.45
N SER A 61 17.95 10.84 -17.55
CA SER A 61 16.99 11.78 -16.94
C SER A 61 15.77 11.06 -16.36
N LEU A 62 16.03 9.94 -15.70
CA LEU A 62 15.02 9.02 -15.18
C LEU A 62 14.80 9.27 -13.69
N ALA A 63 13.56 9.58 -13.31
CA ALA A 63 13.17 9.61 -11.90
C ALA A 63 13.06 8.16 -11.37
N VAL A 64 13.52 7.91 -10.14
CA VAL A 64 13.39 6.60 -9.50
C VAL A 64 12.73 6.77 -8.15
N TYR A 65 11.63 6.06 -7.94
CA TYR A 65 10.90 5.99 -6.67
C TYR A 65 10.86 4.54 -6.20
N CYS A 66 11.06 4.31 -4.90
CA CYS A 66 11.08 2.96 -4.32
C CYS A 66 9.96 2.81 -3.28
N ALA A 67 9.07 1.84 -3.50
CA ALA A 67 8.01 1.43 -2.59
C ALA A 67 8.35 0.04 -2.02
N HIS A 68 9.11 0.02 -0.93
CA HIS A 68 9.67 -1.19 -0.32
C HIS A 68 8.75 -1.72 0.80
N THR A 69 9.22 -1.67 2.05
CA THR A 69 8.47 -2.17 3.22
C THR A 69 7.14 -1.50 3.48
N ASN A 70 6.90 -0.30 2.94
CA ASN A 70 5.57 0.31 2.98
C ASN A 70 4.56 -0.49 2.16
N LEU A 71 4.98 -1.09 1.05
CA LEU A 71 4.15 -1.91 0.19
C LEU A 71 3.95 -3.32 0.78
N ASP A 72 4.95 -3.88 1.47
CA ASP A 72 4.77 -5.15 2.20
C ASP A 72 3.72 -5.03 3.31
N GLN A 73 3.71 -3.88 3.98
CA GLN A 73 2.78 -3.60 5.08
C GLN A 73 1.37 -3.22 4.62
N ALA A 74 1.24 -2.72 3.39
CA ALA A 74 0.00 -2.14 2.90
C ALA A 74 -1.06 -3.23 2.64
N PRO A 75 -2.36 -2.92 2.85
CA PRO A 75 -3.45 -3.78 2.40
C PRO A 75 -3.45 -3.84 0.87
N GLY A 76 -3.52 -5.04 0.30
CA GLY A 76 -3.39 -5.29 -1.13
C GLY A 76 -1.94 -5.27 -1.63
N GLY A 77 -0.96 -5.17 -0.73
CA GLY A 77 0.46 -5.16 -1.04
C GLY A 77 1.07 -6.55 -1.26
N THR A 78 2.40 -6.63 -1.22
CA THR A 78 3.21 -7.82 -1.55
C THR A 78 2.70 -9.08 -0.86
N ASP A 79 2.50 -9.02 0.46
CA ASP A 79 2.13 -10.20 1.25
C ASP A 79 0.67 -10.63 1.06
N ASP A 80 -0.24 -9.69 0.72
CA ASP A 80 -1.62 -10.01 0.35
C ASP A 80 -1.67 -10.70 -1.02
N LEU A 81 -0.89 -10.21 -1.98
CA LEU A 81 -0.75 -10.82 -3.31
C LEU A 81 -0.18 -12.24 -3.20
N LEU A 82 0.85 -12.43 -2.39
CA LEU A 82 1.43 -13.76 -2.15
C LEU A 82 0.43 -14.70 -1.47
N ALA A 83 -0.30 -14.23 -0.45
CA ALA A 83 -1.33 -15.04 0.20
C ALA A 83 -2.47 -15.41 -0.77
N GLY A 84 -2.89 -14.47 -1.62
CA GLY A 84 -3.90 -14.68 -2.65
C GLY A 84 -3.47 -15.67 -3.73
N GLN A 85 -2.22 -15.56 -4.22
CA GLN A 85 -1.64 -16.48 -5.21
C GLN A 85 -1.55 -17.92 -4.70
N LEU A 86 -1.39 -18.08 -3.38
CA LEU A 86 -1.37 -19.37 -2.69
C LEU A 86 -2.75 -19.81 -2.17
N GLU A 87 -3.80 -19.05 -2.49
CA GLU A 87 -5.21 -19.36 -2.19
C GLU A 87 -5.50 -19.51 -0.69
N LEU A 88 -4.82 -18.73 0.15
CA LEU A 88 -5.09 -18.72 1.58
C LEU A 88 -6.44 -18.04 1.87
N GLN A 89 -7.23 -18.66 2.75
CA GLN A 89 -8.52 -18.16 3.18
C GLN A 89 -8.44 -17.50 4.56
N GLY A 90 -9.33 -16.53 4.81
CA GLY A 90 -9.42 -15.87 6.12
C GLY A 90 -8.13 -15.18 6.53
N VAL A 91 -7.48 -14.51 5.58
CA VAL A 91 -6.15 -13.91 5.74
C VAL A 91 -6.18 -12.74 6.73
N ASP A 92 -5.23 -12.73 7.67
CA ASP A 92 -4.95 -11.61 8.58
C ASP A 92 -3.44 -11.30 8.60
N VAL A 93 -3.07 -10.16 9.17
CA VAL A 93 -1.67 -9.72 9.28
C VAL A 93 -0.88 -10.62 10.23
N LEU A 94 0.29 -11.09 9.78
CA LEU A 94 1.16 -11.94 10.61
C LEU A 94 1.85 -11.15 11.73
N LYS A 95 2.37 -9.96 11.43
CA LYS A 95 2.99 -9.08 12.42
C LYS A 95 2.46 -7.67 12.28
N PRO A 96 1.48 -7.27 13.11
CA PRO A 96 0.97 -5.91 13.12
C PRO A 96 2.08 -4.89 13.37
N ALA A 97 2.17 -3.88 12.50
CA ALA A 97 3.10 -2.76 12.62
C ALA A 97 2.37 -1.42 12.86
N GLY A 98 1.05 -1.41 12.68
CA GLY A 98 0.23 -0.23 12.91
C GLY A 98 -1.16 -0.39 12.32
N ARG A 99 -1.84 0.73 12.16
CA ARG A 99 -3.10 0.83 11.45
C ARG A 99 -3.06 2.08 10.59
N GLU A 100 -3.83 2.06 9.51
CA GLU A 100 -4.09 3.26 8.75
C GLU A 100 -4.72 4.34 9.64
N ASP A 101 -4.19 5.55 9.56
CA ASP A 101 -4.77 6.69 10.27
C ASP A 101 -6.10 7.07 9.65
N ILE A 102 -7.14 7.11 10.48
CA ILE A 102 -8.47 7.60 10.13
C ILE A 102 -8.74 8.88 10.92
N TYR A 103 -9.36 9.83 10.25
CA TYR A 103 -9.86 11.05 10.85
C TYR A 103 -11.38 11.12 10.76
N LYS A 104 -11.99 11.83 11.68
CA LYS A 104 -13.36 12.30 11.58
C LYS A 104 -13.29 13.76 11.13
N ILE A 105 -13.86 14.06 9.97
CA ILE A 105 -14.13 15.44 9.55
C ILE A 105 -15.48 15.83 10.11
N VAL A 106 -15.55 17.04 10.65
CA VAL A 106 -16.79 17.71 11.01
C VAL A 106 -16.78 19.06 10.31
N VAL A 107 -17.82 19.37 9.56
CA VAL A 107 -17.99 20.64 8.86
C VAL A 107 -19.36 21.23 9.18
N PHE A 108 -19.44 22.55 9.27
CA PHE A 108 -20.68 23.28 9.58
C PHE A 108 -21.20 23.93 8.31
N VAL A 109 -22.38 23.51 7.85
CA VAL A 109 -22.93 23.85 6.53
C VAL A 109 -24.26 24.59 6.70
N PRO A 110 -24.53 25.69 5.98
CA PRO A 110 -25.84 26.34 6.02
C PRO A 110 -26.93 25.42 5.45
N GLN A 111 -28.15 25.58 5.97
CA GLN A 111 -29.30 24.82 5.50
C GLN A 111 -29.57 25.05 4.00
N GLY A 112 -29.81 23.95 3.27
CA GLY A 112 -30.01 23.93 1.82
C GLY A 112 -28.75 23.58 1.01
N TYR A 113 -27.58 23.50 1.64
CA TYR A 113 -26.30 23.17 0.99
C TYR A 113 -25.70 21.85 1.47
N GLU A 114 -26.34 21.16 2.42
CA GLU A 114 -25.84 19.93 3.03
C GLU A 114 -25.58 18.80 2.02
N ASP A 115 -26.43 18.65 1.01
CA ASP A 115 -26.31 17.60 -0.01
C ASP A 115 -25.11 17.83 -0.91
N ALA A 116 -24.91 19.07 -1.36
CA ALA A 116 -23.77 19.43 -2.22
C ALA A 116 -22.42 19.18 -1.53
N VAL A 117 -22.29 19.61 -0.26
CA VAL A 117 -21.06 19.40 0.51
C VAL A 117 -20.85 17.92 0.82
N ARG A 118 -21.91 17.20 1.21
CA ARG A 118 -21.86 15.75 1.47
C ARG A 118 -21.41 14.98 0.24
N ASP A 119 -22.06 15.19 -0.89
CA ASP A 119 -21.77 14.47 -2.13
C ASP A 119 -20.35 14.74 -2.62
N ALA A 120 -19.86 15.98 -2.49
CA ALA A 120 -18.47 16.32 -2.82
C ALA A 120 -17.47 15.55 -1.94
N MET A 121 -17.68 15.54 -0.62
CA MET A 121 -16.81 14.83 0.32
C MET A 121 -16.81 13.32 0.08
N THR A 122 -17.98 12.71 -0.11
CA THR A 122 -18.12 11.25 -0.25
C THR A 122 -17.64 10.76 -1.61
N SER A 123 -17.86 11.54 -2.67
CA SER A 123 -17.30 11.27 -4.00
C SER A 123 -15.77 11.36 -4.01
N ALA A 124 -15.19 12.22 -3.17
CA ALA A 124 -13.75 12.33 -2.96
C ALA A 124 -13.15 11.24 -2.04
N GLY A 125 -13.98 10.32 -1.51
CA GLY A 125 -13.52 9.16 -0.74
C GLY A 125 -13.78 9.22 0.78
N ALA A 126 -14.58 10.17 1.27
CA ALA A 126 -15.04 10.15 2.65
C ALA A 126 -16.18 9.14 2.87
N GLY A 127 -16.36 8.70 4.11
CA GLY A 127 -17.52 7.90 4.52
C GLY A 127 -17.48 6.43 4.06
N TRP A 128 -16.29 5.89 3.80
CA TRP A 128 -16.13 4.47 3.49
C TRP A 128 -15.83 3.66 4.76
N ILE A 129 -16.74 2.76 5.13
CA ILE A 129 -16.64 1.91 6.32
C ILE A 129 -16.99 0.47 5.92
N GLY A 130 -15.98 -0.40 5.82
CA GLY A 130 -16.19 -1.77 5.35
C GLY A 130 -16.80 -1.79 3.95
N ASN A 131 -17.99 -2.38 3.81
CA ASN A 131 -18.72 -2.47 2.54
C ASN A 131 -19.75 -1.35 2.33
N TYR A 132 -19.74 -0.32 3.17
CA TYR A 132 -20.64 0.83 3.07
C TYR A 132 -19.86 2.06 2.60
N SER A 133 -20.47 2.84 1.71
CA SER A 133 -19.96 4.13 1.24
C SER A 133 -20.92 5.25 1.61
N HIS A 134 -20.48 6.50 1.45
CA HIS A 134 -21.30 7.69 1.71
C HIS A 134 -21.83 7.78 3.16
N CYS A 135 -21.15 7.15 4.11
CA CYS A 135 -21.54 7.20 5.51
C CYS A 135 -21.28 8.59 6.11
N THR A 136 -22.35 9.32 6.39
CA THR A 136 -22.32 10.60 7.08
C THR A 136 -23.33 10.61 8.22
N PHE A 137 -23.08 11.44 9.23
CA PHE A 137 -24.05 11.79 10.25
C PHE A 137 -24.25 13.30 10.25
N GLN A 138 -25.48 13.75 10.52
CA GLN A 138 -25.79 15.17 10.57
C GLN A 138 -26.70 15.52 11.72
N THR A 139 -26.51 16.71 12.30
CA THR A 139 -27.41 17.30 13.29
C THR A 139 -27.57 18.78 13.03
N THR A 140 -28.79 19.31 13.22
CA THR A 140 -29.06 20.75 13.13
C THR A 140 -28.56 21.47 14.38
N GLY A 141 -28.13 22.72 14.21
CA GLY A 141 -27.68 23.60 15.29
C GLY A 141 -27.79 25.07 14.91
N THR A 142 -27.26 25.94 15.76
CA THR A 142 -27.16 27.37 15.51
C THR A 142 -25.71 27.79 15.54
N GLY A 143 -25.19 28.23 14.41
CA GLY A 143 -23.90 28.89 14.31
C GLY A 143 -24.00 30.35 14.73
N THR A 144 -22.96 30.87 15.38
CA THR A 144 -22.87 32.30 15.69
C THR A 144 -21.52 32.86 15.28
N PHE A 145 -21.53 34.00 14.61
CA PHE A 145 -20.31 34.68 14.18
C PHE A 145 -20.55 36.19 14.06
N LYS A 146 -19.47 36.96 13.98
CA LYS A 146 -19.52 38.41 13.80
C LYS A 146 -18.59 38.79 12.65
N PRO A 147 -19.11 39.12 11.45
CA PRO A 147 -18.26 39.52 10.33
C PRO A 147 -17.52 40.83 10.67
N LEU A 148 -16.21 40.87 10.43
CA LEU A 148 -15.35 42.02 10.76
C LEU A 148 -15.02 42.84 9.51
N ALA A 149 -14.34 43.97 9.70
CA ALA A 149 -13.80 44.77 8.60
C ALA A 149 -12.97 43.88 7.64
N GLY A 150 -13.34 43.85 6.36
CA GLY A 150 -12.66 43.05 5.32
C GLY A 150 -13.27 41.68 5.01
N SER A 151 -14.29 41.21 5.74
CA SER A 151 -15.01 39.97 5.40
C SER A 151 -16.03 40.18 4.28
N ASN A 152 -16.24 39.18 3.42
CA ASN A 152 -17.34 39.10 2.46
C ASN A 152 -18.31 37.96 2.85
N PRO A 153 -19.13 38.12 3.92
CA PRO A 153 -19.92 37.03 4.45
C PRO A 153 -20.97 36.57 3.43
N PHE A 154 -21.09 35.26 3.24
CA PHE A 154 -22.17 34.68 2.44
C PHE A 154 -23.56 34.96 3.06
N ILE A 155 -23.63 35.00 4.40
CA ILE A 155 -24.83 35.36 5.18
C ILE A 155 -24.44 36.36 6.29
N GLY A 156 -25.22 37.42 6.45
CA GLY A 156 -25.11 38.37 7.56
C GLY A 156 -24.48 39.72 7.21
N SER A 157 -24.41 40.61 8.21
CA SER A 157 -23.96 42.00 8.07
C SER A 157 -22.70 42.30 8.89
N GLN A 158 -21.86 43.18 8.36
CA GLN A 158 -20.59 43.54 9.00
C GLN A 158 -20.80 44.26 10.33
N GLY A 159 -20.09 43.81 11.37
CA GLY A 159 -20.13 44.42 12.70
C GLY A 159 -21.29 43.96 13.58
N GLU A 160 -22.18 43.11 13.09
CA GLU A 160 -23.33 42.57 13.82
C GLU A 160 -23.13 41.09 14.19
N MET A 161 -23.71 40.68 15.32
CA MET A 161 -23.65 39.28 15.76
C MET A 161 -24.75 38.50 15.05
N GLU A 162 -24.33 37.57 14.20
CA GLU A 162 -25.22 36.73 13.41
C GLU A 162 -25.54 35.42 14.14
N ARG A 163 -26.75 34.90 13.89
CA ARG A 163 -27.21 33.59 14.38
C ARG A 163 -27.90 32.88 13.23
N VAL A 164 -27.28 31.82 12.73
CA VAL A 164 -27.73 31.13 11.51
C VAL A 164 -28.04 29.67 11.82
N ALA A 165 -29.10 29.14 11.21
CA ALA A 165 -29.38 27.71 11.25
C ALA A 165 -28.35 26.96 10.39
N GLU A 166 -27.61 26.03 11.00
CA GLU A 166 -26.58 25.26 10.34
C GLU A 166 -26.73 23.77 10.63
N LEU A 167 -26.15 22.95 9.76
CA LEU A 167 -25.97 21.52 9.97
C LEU A 167 -24.51 21.25 10.33
N ARG A 168 -24.30 20.54 11.43
CA ARG A 168 -23.04 19.85 11.70
C ARG A 168 -23.06 18.55 10.92
N LEU A 169 -22.34 18.51 9.80
CA LEU A 169 -22.13 17.32 8.97
C LEU A 169 -20.82 16.66 9.37
N GLU A 170 -20.81 15.35 9.55
CA GLU A 170 -19.61 14.65 9.98
C GLU A 170 -19.46 13.27 9.33
N THR A 171 -18.22 12.93 9.00
CA THR A 171 -17.87 11.69 8.28
C THR A 171 -16.45 11.23 8.64
N VAL A 172 -16.12 9.98 8.32
CA VAL A 172 -14.78 9.43 8.51
C VAL A 172 -13.99 9.49 7.21
N VAL A 173 -12.68 9.64 7.29
CA VAL A 173 -11.81 9.71 6.12
C VAL A 173 -10.45 9.08 6.41
N PRO A 174 -9.92 8.23 5.53
CA PRO A 174 -8.54 7.78 5.63
C PRO A 174 -7.53 8.90 5.35
N ARG A 175 -6.38 8.88 6.03
CA ARG A 175 -5.32 9.88 5.86
C ARG A 175 -4.88 10.07 4.42
N GLY A 176 -4.89 9.00 3.63
CA GLY A 176 -4.42 8.97 2.23
C GLY A 176 -5.26 9.82 1.27
N VAL A 177 -6.57 9.97 1.53
CA VAL A 177 -7.48 10.77 0.70
C VAL A 177 -7.93 12.06 1.38
N LEU A 178 -7.50 12.30 2.62
CA LEU A 178 -7.89 13.47 3.43
C LEU A 178 -7.73 14.80 2.69
N SER A 179 -6.60 15.02 2.02
CA SER A 179 -6.36 16.29 1.33
C SER A 179 -7.35 16.54 0.18
N SER A 180 -7.62 15.50 -0.63
CA SER A 180 -8.58 15.59 -1.73
C SER A 180 -10.01 15.79 -1.23
N VAL A 181 -10.38 15.14 -0.12
CA VAL A 181 -11.69 15.33 0.52
C VAL A 181 -11.85 16.76 1.04
N LEU A 182 -10.83 17.32 1.70
CA LEU A 182 -10.87 18.70 2.19
C LEU A 182 -10.98 19.70 1.04
N GLU A 183 -10.22 19.50 -0.04
CA GLU A 183 -10.30 20.35 -1.24
C GLU A 183 -11.69 20.31 -1.87
N ALA A 184 -12.26 19.12 -2.06
CA ALA A 184 -13.62 18.96 -2.58
C ALA A 184 -14.67 19.61 -1.66
N MET A 185 -14.51 19.47 -0.34
CA MET A 185 -15.37 20.11 0.65
C MET A 185 -15.32 21.63 0.52
N PHE A 186 -14.13 22.24 0.47
CA PHE A 186 -13.97 23.69 0.36
C PHE A 186 -14.55 24.23 -0.94
N GLN A 187 -14.35 23.54 -2.07
CA GLN A 187 -14.90 23.96 -3.37
C GLN A 187 -16.43 23.91 -3.43
N ALA A 188 -17.05 22.94 -2.74
CA ALA A 188 -18.49 22.79 -2.70
C ALA A 188 -19.17 23.68 -1.63
N HIS A 189 -18.42 24.18 -0.66
CA HIS A 189 -18.97 24.95 0.44
C HIS A 189 -19.33 26.38 0.02
N PRO A 190 -20.49 26.93 0.43
CA PRO A 190 -20.91 28.27 0.03
C PRO A 190 -20.14 29.40 0.74
N TYR A 191 -19.52 29.12 1.88
CA TYR A 191 -18.73 30.11 2.61
C TYR A 191 -17.32 30.23 2.06
N GLU A 192 -16.78 31.46 2.04
CA GLU A 192 -15.37 31.74 1.72
C GLU A 192 -14.42 31.12 2.74
N GLU A 193 -14.71 31.31 4.03
CA GLU A 193 -13.94 30.76 5.14
C GLU A 193 -14.73 29.63 5.79
N VAL A 194 -14.34 28.38 5.49
CA VAL A 194 -15.07 27.19 5.95
C VAL A 194 -14.59 26.75 7.33
N ALA A 195 -15.49 26.76 8.31
CA ALA A 195 -15.22 26.20 9.63
C ALA A 195 -15.35 24.66 9.60
N TYR A 196 -14.30 23.96 10.02
CA TYR A 196 -14.29 22.51 10.13
C TYR A 196 -13.33 22.05 11.24
N ASP A 197 -13.60 20.87 11.79
CA ASP A 197 -12.76 20.20 12.76
C ASP A 197 -12.24 18.88 12.19
N LEU A 198 -11.03 18.51 12.58
CA LEU A 198 -10.41 17.25 12.23
C LEU A 198 -9.97 16.49 13.47
N TYR A 199 -10.63 15.37 13.76
CA TYR A 199 -10.31 14.52 14.92
C TYR A 199 -9.61 13.25 14.46
N ARG A 200 -8.40 12.98 14.94
CA ARG A 200 -7.76 11.68 14.74
C ARG A 200 -8.48 10.63 15.58
N LEU A 201 -8.88 9.52 14.96
CA LEU A 201 -9.53 8.42 15.67
C LEU A 201 -8.48 7.41 16.14
N GLU A 202 -8.53 7.01 17.42
CA GLU A 202 -7.55 6.05 17.99
C GLU A 202 -7.75 4.62 17.47
N ARG A 203 -8.98 4.25 17.12
CA ARG A 203 -9.35 2.91 16.67
C ARG A 203 -10.11 3.02 15.36
N GLY A 204 -9.44 2.63 14.27
CA GLY A 204 -10.00 2.68 12.92
C GLY A 204 -9.02 2.13 11.89
N GLY A 205 -9.42 2.15 10.62
CA GLY A 205 -8.55 1.87 9.48
C GLY A 205 -8.19 0.40 9.32
N LYS A 206 -7.57 0.07 8.19
CA LYS A 206 -7.07 -1.28 7.94
C LYS A 206 -5.83 -1.55 8.79
N LYS A 207 -5.65 -2.80 9.22
CA LYS A 207 -4.40 -3.22 9.90
C LYS A 207 -3.26 -3.14 8.89
N LEU A 208 -2.11 -2.62 9.34
CA LEU A 208 -0.87 -2.61 8.57
C LEU A 208 0.12 -3.56 9.24
N GLY A 209 0.95 -4.23 8.44
CA GLY A 209 2.02 -5.04 9.00
C GLY A 209 2.57 -6.07 8.06
N PHE A 210 3.64 -6.72 8.51
CA PHE A 210 4.41 -7.66 7.71
C PHE A 210 3.80 -9.04 7.74
N GLY A 211 3.91 -9.73 6.61
CA GLY A 211 3.43 -11.07 6.40
C GLY A 211 1.92 -11.20 6.50
N ARG A 212 1.43 -12.34 6.05
CA ARG A 212 0.04 -12.75 6.17
C ARG A 212 -0.04 -14.15 6.76
N ILE A 213 -1.13 -14.43 7.47
CA ILE A 213 -1.46 -15.76 7.95
C ILE A 213 -2.90 -16.09 7.59
N GLY A 214 -3.11 -17.30 7.08
CA GLY A 214 -4.44 -17.76 6.68
C GLY A 214 -4.56 -19.28 6.75
N GLN A 215 -5.65 -19.79 6.19
CA GLN A 215 -5.98 -21.21 6.20
C GLN A 215 -6.02 -21.80 4.80
N LEU A 216 -5.60 -23.05 4.69
CA LEU A 216 -5.78 -23.89 3.51
C LEU A 216 -7.06 -24.71 3.66
N ASN A 217 -7.93 -24.66 2.67
CA ASN A 217 -9.16 -25.44 2.65
C ASN A 217 -9.34 -26.08 1.27
N PRO A 218 -9.16 -27.42 1.13
CA PRO A 218 -8.84 -28.39 2.20
C PRO A 218 -7.37 -28.31 2.70
N PRO A 219 -7.05 -28.89 3.87
CA PRO A 219 -5.67 -29.01 4.34
C PRO A 219 -4.81 -29.90 3.44
N LEU A 220 -3.54 -29.55 3.29
CA LEU A 220 -2.55 -30.28 2.49
C LEU A 220 -1.46 -30.90 3.36
N THR A 221 -0.66 -31.82 2.82
CA THR A 221 0.65 -32.12 3.41
C THR A 221 1.66 -31.01 3.09
N LEU A 222 2.77 -30.94 3.83
CA LEU A 222 3.83 -29.98 3.56
C LEU A 222 4.41 -30.16 2.14
N SER A 223 4.55 -31.41 1.69
CA SER A 223 5.02 -31.72 0.34
C SER A 223 4.06 -31.25 -0.76
N GLU A 224 2.75 -31.53 -0.59
CA GLU A 224 1.71 -31.07 -1.52
C GLU A 224 1.68 -29.54 -1.61
N LEU A 225 1.81 -28.86 -0.47
CA LEU A 225 1.86 -27.40 -0.44
C LEU A 225 3.14 -26.86 -1.10
N ALA A 226 4.30 -27.47 -0.89
CA ALA A 226 5.54 -27.07 -1.55
C ALA A 226 5.44 -27.18 -3.08
N LEU A 227 4.80 -28.24 -3.60
CA LEU A 227 4.51 -28.38 -5.02
C LEU A 227 3.55 -27.30 -5.51
N ARG A 228 2.49 -26.99 -4.75
CA ARG A 228 1.57 -25.89 -5.07
C ARG A 228 2.29 -24.54 -5.12
N VAL A 229 3.15 -24.24 -4.15
CA VAL A 229 3.94 -23.01 -4.11
C VAL A 229 4.84 -22.92 -5.35
N LYS A 230 5.55 -24.00 -5.67
CA LYS A 230 6.39 -24.09 -6.87
C LYS A 230 5.59 -23.81 -8.14
N GLU A 231 4.43 -24.44 -8.30
CA GLU A 231 3.57 -24.29 -9.48
C GLU A 231 2.97 -22.87 -9.58
N LYS A 232 2.29 -22.41 -8.52
CA LYS A 232 1.60 -21.11 -8.48
C LYS A 232 2.54 -19.92 -8.63
N LEU A 233 3.78 -20.06 -8.15
CA LEU A 233 4.82 -19.05 -8.32
C LEU A 233 5.66 -19.28 -9.58
N GLY A 234 5.41 -20.33 -10.37
CA GLY A 234 6.16 -20.63 -11.59
C GLY A 234 7.66 -20.74 -11.35
N LEU A 235 8.07 -21.53 -10.37
CA LEU A 235 9.45 -21.68 -9.93
C LEU A 235 10.03 -23.03 -10.39
N ALA A 236 11.33 -23.05 -10.70
CA ALA A 236 12.04 -24.28 -11.05
C ALA A 236 12.17 -25.23 -9.84
N HIS A 237 12.33 -24.67 -8.65
CA HIS A 237 12.51 -25.39 -7.40
C HIS A 237 12.01 -24.56 -6.22
N VAL A 238 11.85 -25.22 -5.07
CA VAL A 238 11.67 -24.63 -3.74
C VAL A 238 12.49 -25.47 -2.75
N ARG A 239 12.91 -24.89 -1.63
CA ARG A 239 13.56 -25.65 -0.54
C ARG A 239 12.57 -25.84 0.60
N VAL A 240 12.56 -27.01 1.22
CA VAL A 240 11.60 -27.34 2.27
C VAL A 240 12.32 -27.78 3.53
N VAL A 241 11.83 -27.29 4.68
CA VAL A 241 12.28 -27.69 6.03
C VAL A 241 11.07 -28.27 6.75
N GLY A 242 11.23 -29.37 7.47
CA GLY A 242 10.16 -30.02 8.23
C GLY A 242 9.77 -31.39 7.67
N ASN A 243 8.74 -31.99 8.29
CA ASN A 243 8.24 -33.30 7.89
C ASN A 243 7.34 -33.18 6.64
N PRO A 244 7.67 -33.81 5.49
CA PRO A 244 6.87 -33.74 4.26
C PRO A 244 5.40 -34.16 4.43
N GLU A 245 5.12 -35.09 5.35
CA GLU A 245 3.80 -35.64 5.61
C GLU A 245 2.99 -34.83 6.63
N GLN A 246 3.58 -33.77 7.20
CA GLN A 246 2.88 -32.91 8.16
C GLN A 246 1.65 -32.28 7.52
N ARG A 247 0.49 -32.42 8.19
CA ARG A 247 -0.75 -31.74 7.76
C ARG A 247 -0.68 -30.25 8.04
N VAL A 248 -0.86 -29.46 7.00
CA VAL A 248 -0.86 -28.00 7.00
C VAL A 248 -2.28 -27.48 6.75
N LEU A 249 -2.90 -27.00 7.83
CA LEU A 249 -4.11 -26.17 7.79
C LEU A 249 -3.78 -24.66 7.83
N ARG A 250 -2.86 -24.20 8.70
CA ARG A 250 -2.51 -22.78 8.84
C ARG A 250 -1.16 -22.49 8.19
N ALA A 251 -1.13 -21.55 7.26
CA ALA A 251 0.10 -21.13 6.59
C ALA A 251 0.33 -19.64 6.81
N ALA A 252 1.56 -19.28 7.15
CA ALA A 252 2.03 -17.91 7.18
C ALA A 252 2.92 -17.66 5.94
N VAL A 253 2.85 -16.45 5.39
CA VAL A 253 3.64 -16.00 4.24
C VAL A 253 4.31 -14.68 4.56
N CYS A 254 5.50 -14.45 4.03
CA CYS A 254 6.16 -13.14 3.99
C CYS A 254 7.08 -13.11 2.78
N GLY A 255 6.85 -12.18 1.85
CA GLY A 255 7.71 -11.96 0.70
C GLY A 255 9.13 -11.60 1.09
N GLY A 256 10.07 -11.81 0.18
CA GLY A 256 11.47 -11.42 0.33
C GLY A 256 12.17 -12.15 1.46
N SER A 257 13.00 -11.42 2.21
CA SER A 257 13.81 -11.98 3.31
C SER A 257 13.04 -12.00 4.65
N GLY A 258 12.01 -12.86 4.73
CA GLY A 258 11.08 -12.89 5.87
C GLY A 258 11.56 -13.69 7.09
N GLY A 259 12.78 -14.25 7.10
CA GLY A 259 13.29 -15.09 8.19
C GLY A 259 13.17 -14.47 9.59
N SER A 260 13.27 -13.14 9.69
CA SER A 260 13.10 -12.40 10.96
C SER A 260 11.69 -12.52 11.58
N PHE A 261 10.69 -12.94 10.80
CA PHE A 261 9.29 -13.10 11.21
C PHE A 261 8.93 -14.56 11.55
N LEU A 262 9.87 -15.50 11.46
CA LEU A 262 9.63 -16.91 11.81
C LEU A 262 9.08 -17.06 13.24
N ARG A 263 9.59 -16.29 14.20
CA ARG A 263 9.09 -16.31 15.58
C ARG A 263 7.65 -15.81 15.70
N ASP A 264 7.25 -14.85 14.87
CA ASP A 264 5.87 -14.37 14.80
C ASP A 264 4.96 -15.47 14.26
N ALA A 265 5.38 -16.21 13.22
CA ALA A 265 4.66 -17.37 12.68
C ALA A 265 4.49 -18.49 13.72
N ILE A 266 5.55 -18.80 14.47
CA ILE A 266 5.49 -19.77 15.58
C ILE A 266 4.49 -19.31 16.65
N LYS A 267 4.56 -18.04 17.07
CA LYS A 267 3.64 -17.45 18.07
C LYS A 267 2.18 -17.51 17.61
N GLN A 268 1.94 -17.30 16.32
CA GLN A 268 0.62 -17.41 15.69
C GLN A 268 0.19 -18.86 15.40
N LYS A 269 1.02 -19.85 15.75
CA LYS A 269 0.78 -21.28 15.56
C LYS A 269 0.57 -21.67 14.09
N ALA A 270 1.27 -20.99 13.18
CA ALA A 270 1.35 -21.43 11.79
C ALA A 270 1.99 -22.83 11.74
N HIS A 271 1.51 -23.68 10.83
CA HIS A 271 2.08 -25.01 10.61
C HIS A 271 3.23 -24.96 9.59
N VAL A 272 3.22 -23.95 8.72
CA VAL A 272 4.28 -23.67 7.76
C VAL A 272 4.49 -22.16 7.63
N PHE A 273 5.72 -21.75 7.38
CA PHE A 273 6.09 -20.39 7.01
C PHE A 273 6.71 -20.38 5.60
N ILE A 274 6.15 -19.59 4.69
CA ILE A 274 6.54 -19.51 3.28
C ILE A 274 7.20 -18.15 3.06
N THR A 275 8.46 -18.15 2.65
CA THR A 275 9.25 -16.92 2.48
C THR A 275 10.44 -17.14 1.54
N GLY A 276 11.29 -16.14 1.35
CA GLY A 276 12.59 -16.25 0.68
C GLY A 276 13.77 -16.12 1.65
N ASP A 277 14.98 -16.35 1.12
CA ASP A 277 16.27 -16.13 1.78
C ASP A 277 16.42 -16.78 3.17
N VAL A 278 15.90 -18.00 3.32
CA VAL A 278 15.95 -18.71 4.61
C VAL A 278 17.40 -19.08 4.94
N LYS A 279 17.88 -18.60 6.08
CA LYS A 279 19.22 -18.91 6.61
C LYS A 279 19.20 -20.25 7.35
N TYR A 280 20.38 -20.86 7.48
CA TYR A 280 20.54 -22.14 8.20
C TYR A 280 19.99 -22.10 9.63
N HIS A 281 20.24 -21.02 10.37
CA HIS A 281 19.76 -20.88 11.75
C HIS A 281 18.23 -20.72 11.85
N ASP A 282 17.59 -20.12 10.84
CA ASP A 282 16.13 -20.04 10.77
C ASP A 282 15.54 -21.43 10.52
N ALA A 283 16.14 -22.20 9.61
CA ALA A 283 15.75 -23.59 9.36
C ALA A 283 15.91 -24.48 10.61
N ALA A 284 17.02 -24.35 11.34
CA ALA A 284 17.24 -25.09 12.58
C ALA A 284 16.21 -24.74 13.66
N LEU A 285 15.89 -23.46 13.82
CA LEU A 285 14.84 -23.01 14.74
C LEU A 285 13.45 -23.56 14.35
N ALA A 286 13.14 -23.59 13.06
CA ALA A 286 11.88 -24.12 12.57
C ALA A 286 11.70 -25.62 12.87
N MET A 287 12.77 -26.41 12.67
CA MET A 287 12.79 -27.82 13.03
C MET A 287 12.53 -28.04 14.52
N GLU A 288 13.21 -27.28 15.38
CA GLU A 288 13.01 -27.36 16.84
C GLU A 288 11.59 -26.95 17.26
N ALA A 289 11.02 -25.94 16.60
CA ALA A 289 9.66 -25.47 16.87
C ALA A 289 8.56 -26.32 16.22
N GLY A 290 8.91 -27.31 15.38
CA GLY A 290 7.95 -28.16 14.68
C GLY A 290 7.11 -27.43 13.60
N ILE A 291 7.64 -26.32 13.06
CA ILE A 291 7.01 -25.57 11.96
C ILE A 291 7.73 -25.89 10.65
N GLY A 292 6.98 -26.12 9.58
CA GLY A 292 7.54 -26.28 8.25
C GLY A 292 8.04 -24.94 7.70
N ILE A 293 9.04 -24.96 6.82
CA ILE A 293 9.38 -23.81 5.97
C ILE A 293 9.33 -24.22 4.52
N ILE A 294 8.77 -23.36 3.68
CA ILE A 294 8.95 -23.43 2.23
C ILE A 294 9.69 -22.15 1.81
N ASP A 295 10.96 -22.31 1.43
CA ASP A 295 11.74 -21.26 0.83
C ASP A 295 11.48 -21.24 -0.68
N ALA A 296 10.78 -20.21 -1.12
CA ALA A 296 10.41 -19.98 -2.52
C ALA A 296 11.29 -18.93 -3.22
N GLY A 297 12.40 -18.54 -2.59
CA GLY A 297 13.33 -17.52 -3.09
C GLY A 297 12.75 -16.10 -3.02
N HIS A 298 13.64 -15.12 -2.86
CA HIS A 298 13.26 -13.70 -2.73
C HIS A 298 12.43 -13.22 -3.93
N TRP A 299 13.01 -13.30 -5.14
CA TRP A 299 12.33 -12.91 -6.38
C TRP A 299 11.06 -13.71 -6.63
N GLY A 300 11.07 -15.02 -6.33
CA GLY A 300 9.90 -15.88 -6.52
C GLY A 300 8.68 -15.44 -5.72
N THR A 301 8.91 -14.92 -4.51
CA THR A 301 7.85 -14.44 -3.61
C THR A 301 7.36 -13.02 -3.87
N GLU A 302 8.02 -12.26 -4.75
CA GLU A 302 7.71 -10.83 -4.95
C GLU A 302 7.48 -10.45 -6.41
N LYS A 303 7.91 -11.25 -7.40
CA LYS A 303 7.82 -10.89 -8.83
C LYS A 303 6.40 -10.56 -9.31
N MET A 304 5.37 -11.11 -8.68
CA MET A 304 3.97 -10.85 -9.01
C MET A 304 3.55 -9.41 -8.68
N LEU A 305 4.26 -8.77 -7.74
CA LEU A 305 4.03 -7.38 -7.35
C LEU A 305 4.14 -6.42 -8.53
N VAL A 306 5.03 -6.69 -9.48
CA VAL A 306 5.29 -5.79 -10.62
C VAL A 306 4.02 -5.59 -11.45
N SER A 307 3.34 -6.68 -11.82
CA SER A 307 2.10 -6.61 -12.60
C SER A 307 0.97 -5.99 -11.77
N ALA A 308 0.80 -6.43 -10.53
CA ALA A 308 -0.26 -5.94 -9.67
C ALA A 308 -0.13 -4.43 -9.35
N LEU A 309 1.08 -3.96 -9.08
CA LEU A 309 1.35 -2.54 -8.84
C LEU A 309 1.14 -1.71 -10.11
N ALA A 310 1.50 -2.24 -11.28
CA ALA A 310 1.24 -1.56 -12.54
C ALA A 310 -0.25 -1.42 -12.83
N GLU A 311 -1.03 -2.48 -12.63
CA GLU A 311 -2.49 -2.47 -12.75
C GLU A 311 -3.11 -1.44 -11.77
N TYR A 312 -2.71 -1.50 -10.50
CA TYR A 312 -3.15 -0.53 -9.49
C TYR A 312 -2.83 0.92 -9.89
N LEU A 313 -1.60 1.21 -10.30
CA LEU A 313 -1.23 2.56 -10.72
C LEU A 313 -2.00 2.99 -11.97
N GLN A 314 -2.23 2.09 -12.93
CA GLN A 314 -2.98 2.39 -14.14
C GLN A 314 -4.42 2.76 -13.82
N GLU A 315 -5.08 2.03 -12.92
CA GLU A 315 -6.44 2.31 -12.45
C GLU A 315 -6.51 3.66 -11.71
N GLU A 316 -5.60 3.89 -10.75
CA GLU A 316 -5.56 5.12 -9.96
C GLU A 316 -5.27 6.37 -10.82
N LEU A 317 -4.38 6.25 -11.81
CA LEU A 317 -4.05 7.33 -12.74
C LEU A 317 -5.19 7.60 -13.73
N ALA A 318 -5.89 6.56 -14.18
CA ALA A 318 -7.08 6.70 -15.02
C ALA A 318 -8.23 7.38 -14.28
N ALA A 319 -8.48 7.00 -13.02
CA ALA A 319 -9.49 7.62 -12.16
C ALA A 319 -9.23 9.13 -11.95
N ARG A 320 -7.96 9.54 -11.93
CA ARG A 320 -7.54 10.95 -11.82
C ARG A 320 -7.39 11.66 -13.18
N GLN A 321 -7.68 10.98 -14.28
CA GLN A 321 -7.50 11.50 -15.65
C GLN A 321 -6.10 12.06 -15.90
N ALA A 322 -5.07 11.45 -15.31
CA ALA A 322 -3.71 11.96 -15.31
C ALA A 322 -3.02 11.88 -16.69
N GLY A 323 -3.55 11.05 -17.62
CA GLY A 323 -2.99 10.88 -18.95
C GLY A 323 -1.59 10.24 -18.96
N VAL A 324 -1.27 9.45 -17.93
CA VAL A 324 0.01 8.75 -17.76
C VAL A 324 -0.17 7.27 -18.09
N GLU A 325 0.72 6.73 -18.91
CA GLU A 325 0.77 5.30 -19.24
C GLU A 325 1.65 4.53 -18.25
N VAL A 326 1.21 3.34 -17.84
CA VAL A 326 2.00 2.46 -16.97
C VAL A 326 2.45 1.23 -17.75
N VAL A 327 3.75 0.95 -17.71
CA VAL A 327 4.36 -0.22 -18.34
C VAL A 327 5.17 -1.05 -17.34
N CYS A 328 5.30 -2.35 -17.56
CA CYS A 328 6.07 -3.23 -16.68
C CYS A 328 7.45 -3.58 -17.25
N HIS A 329 8.42 -3.86 -16.37
CA HIS A 329 9.63 -4.62 -16.68
C HIS A 329 9.83 -5.72 -15.64
N HIS A 330 9.80 -6.96 -16.10
CA HIS A 330 10.02 -8.11 -15.22
C HIS A 330 11.51 -8.47 -15.26
N THR A 331 12.18 -8.28 -14.13
CA THR A 331 13.54 -8.79 -13.93
C THR A 331 13.52 -10.31 -13.86
N ARG A 332 14.64 -10.94 -14.21
CA ARG A 332 14.82 -12.39 -14.17
C ARG A 332 15.37 -12.83 -12.82
N GLU A 333 15.09 -14.07 -12.45
CA GLU A 333 15.76 -14.73 -11.34
C GLU A 333 17.30 -14.70 -11.53
N LEU A 334 18.02 -14.33 -10.47
CA LEU A 334 19.47 -14.24 -10.47
C LEU A 334 20.12 -15.60 -10.18
N PHE A 335 19.45 -16.46 -9.41
CA PHE A 335 19.94 -17.78 -9.07
C PHE A 335 19.57 -18.83 -10.12
N GLN A 336 20.57 -19.54 -10.63
CA GLN A 336 20.38 -20.74 -11.44
C GLN A 336 20.56 -21.98 -10.58
N VAL A 337 19.63 -22.92 -10.69
CA VAL A 337 19.72 -24.22 -10.01
C VAL A 337 20.38 -25.21 -10.93
N ILE A 338 21.42 -25.87 -10.40
CA ILE A 338 22.21 -26.90 -11.07
C ILE A 338 21.84 -28.25 -10.47
#